data_AF-A0A0M4E989-F1
#
_entry.id   AF-A0A0M4E989-F1
#
_cell.length_a   1.000
_cell.length_b   1.000
_cell.length_c   1.000
_cell.angle_alpha   90.00
_cell.angle_beta   90.00
_cell.angle_gamma   90.00
#
_symmetry.space_group_name_H-M   'P 1'
#
loop_
_entity.id
_entity.type
_entity.pdbx_description
1 polymer ?
#
loop_
_entity_poly.entity_id
_entity_poly.type
_entity_poly.pdbx_seq_one_letter_code
_entity_poly.pdbx_strand_id
1 'polypeptide(L)'
;MRWLLLLCVPLLVATVCFALPKSNHTASYEQSTLRILNVASQRMHSIWDMHKRMFLQLTSKGKSPLGPAPTKQDVDLETYKLFYELAANLSVVPVEQLRDAKLQRRVQRLSKLQLRGLRFSDYELAKEQLRSMQTFVSGQLVCTHEECTSRKPLAMYPHIYNQNMRSKRWEELRFNWYTWRNAINDKDTARNTFIEYVRLLRVAATYNGHVTPSRTWYLYYETENFQAEMEAVIWEIMPLYREMHAFLRHAAMHMYPKAEIKDDGAIPAPVMDQMISQAWYPHQIFPTPHPNDQLPSVHHRLEEVLVTPVKINKKAAEFFESLGLNHMSDNFFERFARRMGEDEAGADCKSQVYYFPPEVALRYCPKPDYKKLMQIHGSMAELQYNVYKRELPFGLDIEPCPGFASALGETAVLASGTPRHLHRLHILLNDSLTENQSLNRLFRMGVHTLLAVPQYFINDRFLVDVMDGRIRTQDLNCAYWRLQDKYAGVQPPIWRTMKDFDMDYRFYRGLNPDQSNTKKFISEILGFQFYRSFCLASGQYKPGDDIYPLHNCDFYDSKEAGKLMREMMQLGATKHWRDVMEMATGERKLSGRGILEYFAPLFTWLKERNQQLEIEHGWDAEDMCRKE
;
A
#
# COMPACT_ATOMS: atom_id res chain seq x y z
N MET A 1 30.67 -55.55 -68.73
CA MET A 1 29.25 -55.63 -69.13
C MET A 1 28.50 -54.55 -68.34
N ARG A 2 28.01 -53.49 -69.03
CA ARG A 2 26.96 -52.49 -68.66
C ARG A 2 26.92 -51.94 -67.21
N TRP A 3 27.31 -50.69 -66.95
CA TRP A 3 26.66 -49.37 -67.18
C TRP A 3 25.95 -48.81 -65.92
N LEU A 4 26.16 -47.50 -65.70
CA LEU A 4 25.39 -46.51 -64.91
C LEU A 4 25.49 -46.50 -63.37
N LEU A 5 26.15 -45.46 -62.86
CA LEU A 5 25.70 -44.71 -61.67
C LEU A 5 26.11 -43.24 -61.84
N LEU A 6 25.09 -42.38 -61.93
CA LEU A 6 25.17 -40.94 -62.15
C LEU A 6 25.75 -40.21 -60.92
N LEU A 7 26.67 -39.29 -61.19
CA LEU A 7 27.11 -38.22 -60.30
C LEU A 7 25.99 -37.15 -60.19
N CYS A 8 25.49 -36.92 -58.98
CA CYS A 8 24.71 -35.73 -58.63
C CYS A 8 25.52 -34.88 -57.65
N VAL A 9 26.04 -33.75 -58.13
CA VAL A 9 26.59 -32.65 -57.32
C VAL A 9 25.45 -31.64 -57.13
N PRO A 10 25.03 -31.27 -55.90
CA PRO A 10 24.13 -30.15 -55.73
C PRO A 10 24.95 -28.85 -55.67
N LEU A 11 24.64 -27.91 -56.57
CA LEU A 11 25.07 -26.52 -56.49
C LEU A 11 24.53 -25.90 -55.19
N LEU A 12 25.43 -25.46 -54.32
CA LEU A 12 25.13 -24.52 -53.24
C LEU A 12 24.86 -23.14 -53.87
N VAL A 13 23.58 -22.80 -54.03
CA VAL A 13 23.15 -21.42 -54.27
C VAL A 13 23.23 -20.68 -52.95
N ALA A 14 24.27 -19.88 -52.76
CA ALA A 14 24.35 -18.91 -51.68
C ALA A 14 23.34 -17.78 -51.98
N THR A 15 22.13 -17.89 -51.43
CA THR A 15 21.22 -16.77 -51.31
C THR A 15 21.75 -15.81 -50.24
N VAL A 16 22.54 -14.84 -50.69
CA VAL A 16 22.80 -13.62 -49.92
C VAL A 16 21.47 -12.88 -49.81
N CYS A 17 20.76 -13.10 -48.70
CA CYS A 17 19.67 -12.22 -48.29
C CYS A 17 20.27 -10.86 -47.95
N PHE A 18 20.26 -9.95 -48.91
CA PHE A 18 20.40 -8.53 -48.64
C PHE A 18 19.28 -8.12 -47.69
N ALA A 19 19.64 -7.84 -46.44
CA ALA A 19 18.77 -7.13 -45.52
C ALA A 19 18.52 -5.73 -46.09
N LEU A 20 17.33 -5.53 -46.66
CA LEU A 20 16.84 -4.20 -47.03
C LEU A 20 16.82 -3.29 -45.79
N PRO A 21 17.19 -2.00 -45.91
CA PRO A 21 17.25 -1.10 -44.77
C PRO A 21 15.83 -0.82 -44.25
N LYS A 22 15.49 -1.32 -43.06
CA LYS A 22 14.28 -0.96 -42.29
C LYS A 22 14.29 0.52 -41.81
N SER A 23 14.93 1.47 -42.50
CA SER A 23 15.30 2.77 -41.87
C SER A 23 14.29 3.92 -42.04
N ASN A 24 13.44 3.93 -43.07
CA ASN A 24 12.54 5.09 -43.30
C ASN A 24 11.24 5.05 -42.49
N HIS A 25 10.60 3.87 -42.36
CA HIS A 25 9.34 3.77 -41.63
C HIS A 25 9.52 3.87 -40.11
N THR A 26 10.58 3.29 -39.55
CA THR A 26 10.85 3.37 -38.10
C THR A 26 11.09 4.81 -37.64
N ALA A 27 11.85 5.60 -38.41
CA ALA A 27 12.10 7.00 -38.10
C ALA A 27 10.81 7.84 -38.18
N SER A 28 9.92 7.49 -39.11
CA SER A 28 8.60 8.14 -39.25
C SER A 28 7.68 7.84 -38.06
N TYR A 29 7.64 6.58 -37.57
CA TYR A 29 6.86 6.23 -36.38
C TYR A 29 7.35 6.92 -35.12
N GLU A 30 8.66 7.00 -34.90
CA GLU A 30 9.23 7.70 -33.75
C GLU A 30 8.90 9.20 -33.77
N GLN A 31 9.10 9.87 -34.90
CA GLN A 31 8.77 11.30 -35.03
C GLN A 31 7.29 11.57 -34.81
N SER A 32 6.40 10.75 -35.37
CA SER A 32 4.96 10.85 -35.15
C SER A 32 4.59 10.66 -33.68
N THR A 33 5.16 9.62 -33.05
CA THR A 33 4.94 9.31 -31.63
C THR A 33 5.41 10.46 -30.72
N LEU A 34 6.59 11.01 -30.99
CA LEU A 34 7.11 12.17 -30.25
C LEU A 34 6.22 13.39 -30.41
N ARG A 35 5.65 13.63 -31.61
CA ARG A 35 4.69 14.73 -31.82
C ARG A 35 3.44 14.57 -30.97
N ILE A 36 2.86 13.36 -30.93
CA ILE A 36 1.71 13.03 -30.08
C ILE A 36 2.04 13.30 -28.62
N LEU A 37 3.18 12.78 -28.14
CA LEU A 37 3.61 12.93 -26.76
C LEU A 37 3.94 14.38 -26.39
N ASN A 38 4.46 15.19 -27.31
CA ASN A 38 4.75 16.61 -27.06
C ASN A 38 3.46 17.42 -26.86
N VAL A 39 2.44 17.19 -27.69
CA VAL A 39 1.12 17.81 -27.52
C VAL A 39 0.50 17.38 -26.19
N ALA A 40 0.57 16.08 -25.87
CA ALA A 40 0.08 15.55 -24.60
C ALA A 40 0.81 16.15 -23.40
N SER A 41 2.14 16.29 -23.47
CA SER A 41 2.94 16.97 -22.45
C SER A 41 2.47 18.40 -22.24
N GLN A 42 2.27 19.19 -23.31
CA GLN A 42 1.79 20.58 -23.18
C GLN A 42 0.43 20.65 -22.47
N ARG A 43 -0.50 19.77 -22.85
CA ARG A 43 -1.81 19.68 -22.19
C ARG A 43 -1.71 19.25 -20.73
N MET A 44 -0.79 18.34 -20.41
CA MET A 44 -0.50 17.93 -19.03
C MET A 44 0.03 19.09 -18.19
N HIS A 45 0.87 19.97 -18.75
CA HIS A 45 1.32 21.19 -18.05
C HIS A 45 0.14 22.09 -17.68
N SER A 46 -0.85 22.24 -18.58
CA SER A 46 -2.08 22.98 -18.24
C SER A 46 -2.86 22.31 -17.10
N ILE A 47 -2.87 20.98 -17.03
CA ILE A 47 -3.48 20.25 -15.91
C ILE A 47 -2.69 20.46 -14.61
N TRP A 48 -1.36 20.45 -14.65
CA TRP A 48 -0.53 20.78 -13.50
C TRP A 48 -0.75 22.22 -13.02
N ASP A 49 -0.92 23.18 -13.93
CA ASP A 49 -1.27 24.56 -13.59
C ASP A 49 -2.64 24.66 -12.89
N MET A 50 -3.61 23.83 -13.29
CA MET A 50 -4.88 23.72 -12.57
C MET A 50 -4.68 23.24 -11.14
N HIS A 51 -3.93 22.15 -10.93
CA HIS A 51 -3.61 21.64 -9.59
C HIS A 51 -2.87 22.68 -8.74
N LYS A 52 -1.89 23.38 -9.33
CA LYS A 52 -1.14 24.45 -8.67
C LYS A 52 -2.07 25.58 -8.22
N ARG A 53 -2.99 26.04 -9.08
CA ARG A 53 -3.98 27.07 -8.71
C ARG A 53 -4.89 26.59 -7.59
N MET A 54 -5.39 25.35 -7.65
CA MET A 54 -6.19 24.77 -6.56
C MET A 54 -5.44 24.77 -5.24
N PHE A 55 -4.17 24.32 -5.25
CA PHE A 55 -3.33 24.31 -4.04
C PHE A 55 -3.10 25.73 -3.50
N LEU A 56 -2.76 26.69 -4.37
CA LEU A 56 -2.55 28.08 -3.97
C LEU A 56 -3.83 28.75 -3.45
N GLN A 57 -5.03 28.31 -3.86
CA GLN A 57 -6.27 28.85 -3.31
C GLN A 57 -6.58 28.42 -1.89
N LEU A 58 -6.05 27.27 -1.45
CA LEU A 58 -6.12 26.86 -0.04
C LEU A 58 -5.52 27.92 0.89
N THR A 59 -4.69 28.82 0.35
CA THR A 59 -3.95 29.84 1.09
C THR A 59 -4.72 31.15 1.27
N SER A 60 -5.76 31.42 0.48
CA SER A 60 -6.29 32.78 0.31
C SER A 60 -7.59 33.08 1.08
N LYS A 61 -8.06 32.24 2.02
CA LYS A 61 -9.39 32.41 2.69
C LYS A 61 -10.51 32.83 1.71
N GLY A 62 -10.52 32.27 0.50
CA GLY A 62 -11.51 32.59 -0.54
C GLY A 62 -11.30 33.89 -1.34
N LYS A 63 -10.23 34.67 -1.13
CA LYS A 63 -9.88 35.84 -1.95
C LYS A 63 -8.57 35.63 -2.69
N SER A 64 -8.60 34.82 -3.75
CA SER A 64 -7.43 34.67 -4.62
C SER A 64 -7.38 35.83 -5.63
N PRO A 65 -6.22 36.48 -5.84
CA PRO A 65 -6.04 37.46 -6.92
C PRO A 65 -6.04 36.84 -8.33
N LEU A 66 -6.12 35.50 -8.45
CA LEU A 66 -6.00 34.75 -9.71
C LEU A 66 -7.35 34.34 -10.34
N GLY A 67 -8.48 34.87 -9.86
CA GLY A 67 -9.83 34.47 -10.32
C GLY A 67 -10.33 33.15 -9.68
N PRO A 68 -11.47 32.59 -10.15
CA PRO A 68 -12.00 31.32 -9.63
C PRO A 68 -11.04 30.16 -9.94
N ALA A 69 -10.81 29.24 -8.98
CA ALA A 69 -10.01 28.04 -9.26
C ALA A 69 -10.84 27.07 -10.09
N PRO A 70 -10.15 26.24 -10.90
CA PRO A 70 -10.77 25.02 -11.41
C PRO A 70 -11.26 24.16 -10.25
N THR A 71 -12.43 23.57 -10.43
CA THR A 71 -12.95 22.58 -9.49
C THR A 71 -12.20 21.25 -9.66
N LYS A 72 -12.31 20.37 -8.67
CA LYS A 72 -11.79 19.01 -8.79
C LYS A 72 -12.40 18.27 -9.99
N GLN A 73 -13.67 18.52 -10.30
CA GLN A 73 -14.36 17.91 -11.44
C GLN A 73 -13.78 18.37 -12.77
N ASP A 74 -13.41 19.65 -12.89
CA ASP A 74 -12.79 20.19 -14.12
C ASP A 74 -11.45 19.51 -14.40
N VAL A 75 -10.63 19.35 -13.36
CA VAL A 75 -9.34 18.67 -13.44
C VAL A 75 -9.50 17.19 -13.80
N ASP A 76 -10.43 16.49 -13.15
CA ASP A 76 -10.72 15.09 -13.42
C ASP A 76 -11.19 14.90 -14.87
N LEU A 77 -12.04 15.79 -15.38
CA LEU A 77 -12.56 15.75 -16.74
C LEU A 77 -11.47 16.01 -17.79
N GLU A 78 -10.65 17.05 -17.62
CA GLU A 78 -9.56 17.33 -18.55
C GLU A 78 -8.49 16.25 -18.53
N THR A 79 -8.22 15.68 -17.36
CA THR A 79 -7.35 14.50 -17.22
C THR A 79 -7.94 13.31 -17.97
N TYR A 80 -9.23 13.01 -17.78
CA TYR A 80 -9.90 11.94 -18.49
C TYR A 80 -9.78 12.10 -20.03
N LYS A 81 -10.10 13.29 -20.56
CA LYS A 81 -10.02 13.58 -22.00
C LYS A 81 -8.59 13.40 -22.54
N LEU A 82 -7.59 13.96 -21.84
CA LEU A 82 -6.19 13.84 -22.24
C LEU A 82 -5.77 12.38 -22.36
N PHE A 83 -6.00 11.58 -21.31
CA PHE A 83 -5.60 10.18 -21.33
C PHE A 83 -6.36 9.37 -22.38
N TYR A 84 -7.66 9.62 -22.55
CA TYR A 84 -8.49 8.93 -23.55
C TYR A 84 -8.00 9.19 -24.98
N GLU A 85 -7.77 10.44 -25.36
CA GLU A 85 -7.21 10.82 -26.66
C GLU A 85 -5.80 10.25 -26.86
N LEU A 86 -4.97 10.31 -25.82
CA LEU A 86 -3.61 9.80 -25.85
C LEU A 86 -3.57 8.30 -26.10
N ALA A 87 -4.41 7.54 -25.40
CA ALA A 87 -4.49 6.10 -25.58
C ALA A 87 -4.97 5.72 -26.98
N ALA A 88 -5.98 6.43 -27.52
CA ALA A 88 -6.43 6.22 -28.89
C ALA A 88 -5.29 6.42 -29.90
N ASN A 89 -4.55 7.53 -29.79
CA ASN A 89 -3.44 7.85 -30.69
C ASN A 89 -2.24 6.90 -30.53
N LEU A 90 -1.95 6.44 -29.32
CA LEU A 90 -0.81 5.56 -29.04
C LEU A 90 -1.11 4.08 -29.28
N SER A 91 -2.37 3.66 -29.24
CA SER A 91 -2.77 2.25 -29.44
C SER A 91 -2.41 1.68 -30.81
N VAL A 92 -2.26 2.55 -31.83
CA VAL A 92 -1.89 2.18 -33.20
C VAL A 92 -0.38 2.20 -33.44
N VAL A 93 0.42 2.62 -32.47
CA VAL A 93 1.88 2.73 -32.60
C VAL A 93 2.49 1.33 -32.43
N PRO A 94 3.24 0.81 -33.43
CA PRO A 94 3.91 -0.47 -33.31
C PRO A 94 5.12 -0.35 -32.37
N VAL A 95 4.92 -0.64 -31.08
CA VAL A 95 5.93 -0.46 -30.02
C VAL A 95 7.26 -1.12 -30.36
N GLU A 96 7.24 -2.33 -30.93
CA GLU A 96 8.43 -3.09 -31.31
C GLU A 96 9.30 -2.41 -32.39
N GLN A 97 8.73 -1.45 -33.13
CA GLN A 97 9.43 -0.72 -34.19
C GLN A 97 10.08 0.58 -33.69
N LEU A 98 9.81 0.98 -32.44
CA LEU A 98 10.47 2.11 -31.79
C LEU A 98 11.86 1.66 -31.31
N ARG A 99 12.90 2.47 -31.50
CA ARG A 99 14.29 2.14 -31.11
C ARG A 99 14.59 2.58 -29.68
N ASP A 100 14.08 3.73 -29.27
CA ASP A 100 14.29 4.23 -27.90
C ASP A 100 13.44 3.44 -26.89
N ALA A 101 14.11 2.72 -25.98
CA ALA A 101 13.48 1.95 -24.91
C ALA A 101 12.61 2.82 -23.98
N LYS A 102 12.99 4.08 -23.73
CA LYS A 102 12.17 5.01 -22.94
C LYS A 102 10.91 5.39 -23.69
N LEU A 103 11.01 5.61 -25.00
CA LEU A 103 9.85 5.87 -25.85
C LEU A 103 8.91 4.66 -25.90
N GLN A 104 9.45 3.45 -26.08
CA GLN A 104 8.68 2.20 -26.01
C GLN A 104 7.88 2.13 -24.70
N ARG A 105 8.55 2.33 -23.57
CA ARG A 105 7.92 2.26 -22.25
C ARG A 105 6.85 3.34 -22.05
N ARG A 106 7.08 4.56 -22.54
CA ARG A 106 6.06 5.63 -22.53
C ARG A 106 4.81 5.21 -23.29
N VAL A 107 4.98 4.69 -24.50
CA VAL A 107 3.85 4.24 -25.34
C VAL A 107 3.10 3.08 -24.68
N GLN A 108 3.82 2.08 -24.15
CA GLN A 108 3.20 0.93 -23.46
C GLN A 108 2.35 1.35 -22.26
N ARG A 109 2.82 2.32 -21.47
CA ARG A 109 2.10 2.76 -20.27
C ARG A 109 0.95 3.71 -20.59
N LEU A 110 1.19 4.69 -21.47
CA LEU A 110 0.19 5.72 -21.82
C LEU A 110 -0.89 5.23 -22.80
N SER A 111 -0.68 4.09 -23.46
CA SER A 111 -1.71 3.45 -24.30
C SER A 111 -2.78 2.68 -23.52
N LYS A 112 -2.60 2.49 -22.21
CA LYS A 112 -3.52 1.77 -21.34
C LYS A 112 -4.25 2.74 -20.41
N LEU A 113 -5.55 2.56 -20.28
CA LEU A 113 -6.44 3.51 -19.59
C LEU A 113 -6.92 3.01 -18.22
N GLN A 114 -6.77 1.71 -17.93
CA GLN A 114 -7.37 1.06 -16.76
C GLN A 114 -8.87 1.40 -16.68
N LEU A 115 -9.37 1.86 -15.52
CA LEU A 115 -10.76 2.31 -15.37
C LEU A 115 -11.14 3.49 -16.25
N ARG A 116 -10.19 4.34 -16.66
CA ARG A 116 -10.45 5.48 -17.55
C ARG A 116 -10.79 5.05 -18.99
N GLY A 117 -10.68 3.75 -19.29
CA GLY A 117 -11.09 3.18 -20.58
C GLY A 117 -12.59 2.93 -20.67
N LEU A 118 -13.31 3.01 -19.55
CA LEU A 118 -14.76 2.99 -19.54
C LEU A 118 -15.32 4.20 -20.28
N ARG A 119 -16.52 4.04 -20.85
CA ARG A 119 -17.31 5.20 -21.31
C ARG A 119 -17.53 6.13 -20.14
N PHE A 120 -17.61 7.44 -20.40
CA PHE A 120 -17.71 8.44 -19.34
C PHE A 120 -18.84 8.17 -18.33
N SER A 121 -20.01 7.71 -18.78
CA SER A 121 -21.11 7.31 -17.89
C SER A 121 -20.75 6.15 -16.96
N ASP A 122 -20.10 5.11 -17.49
CA ASP A 122 -19.66 3.94 -16.73
C ASP A 122 -18.50 4.29 -15.79
N TYR A 123 -17.64 5.22 -16.19
CA TYR A 123 -16.55 5.74 -15.37
C TYR A 123 -17.08 6.51 -14.16
N GLU A 124 -18.05 7.41 -14.36
CA GLU A 124 -18.69 8.11 -13.25
C GLU A 124 -19.49 7.15 -12.36
N LEU A 125 -20.17 6.15 -12.95
CA LEU A 125 -20.82 5.10 -12.18
C LEU A 125 -19.81 4.31 -11.32
N ALA A 126 -18.64 3.96 -11.86
CA ALA A 126 -17.60 3.26 -11.10
C ALA A 126 -17.10 4.09 -9.92
N LYS A 127 -16.92 5.42 -10.12
CA LYS A 127 -16.58 6.36 -9.04
C LYS A 127 -17.68 6.44 -7.99
N GLU A 128 -18.94 6.44 -8.41
CA GLU A 128 -20.08 6.45 -7.51
C GLU A 128 -20.16 5.17 -6.66
N GLN A 129 -20.01 3.99 -7.27
CA GLN A 129 -19.99 2.71 -6.54
C GLN A 129 -18.83 2.69 -5.52
N LEU A 130 -17.64 3.15 -5.91
CA LEU A 130 -16.51 3.25 -4.99
C LEU A 130 -16.79 4.21 -3.82
N ARG A 131 -17.40 5.37 -4.07
CA ARG A 131 -17.80 6.33 -3.02
C ARG A 131 -18.88 5.74 -2.10
N SER A 132 -19.83 4.99 -2.65
CA SER A 132 -20.85 4.27 -1.88
C SER A 132 -20.19 3.28 -0.91
N MET A 133 -19.25 2.47 -1.41
CA MET A 133 -18.50 1.51 -0.58
C MET A 133 -17.65 2.18 0.50
N GLN A 134 -17.07 3.36 0.22
CA GLN A 134 -16.38 4.15 1.25
C GLN A 134 -17.34 4.66 2.32
N THR A 135 -18.58 5.01 1.92
CA THR A 135 -19.63 5.44 2.84
C THR A 135 -20.06 4.32 3.79
N PHE A 136 -19.92 3.04 3.43
CA PHE A 136 -20.17 1.94 4.38
C PHE A 136 -19.24 2.00 5.61
N VAL A 137 -18.06 2.59 5.47
CA VAL A 137 -17.07 2.71 6.55
C VAL A 137 -17.25 3.98 7.37
N SER A 138 -17.45 5.13 6.71
CA SER A 138 -17.54 6.44 7.38
C SER A 138 -18.96 6.91 7.66
N GLY A 139 -19.96 6.30 7.02
CA GLY A 139 -21.37 6.62 7.17
C GLY A 139 -21.91 6.17 8.54
N GLN A 140 -22.75 7.01 9.13
CA GLN A 140 -23.44 6.73 10.39
C GLN A 140 -24.64 5.80 10.12
N LEU A 141 -24.39 4.49 10.09
CA LEU A 141 -25.36 3.47 9.65
C LEU A 141 -25.90 2.60 10.81
N VAL A 142 -25.18 2.51 11.93
CA VAL A 142 -25.48 1.52 12.98
C VAL A 142 -26.21 2.16 14.16
N CYS A 143 -27.37 1.63 14.51
CA CYS A 143 -28.07 1.98 15.75
C CYS A 143 -27.92 0.85 16.77
N THR A 144 -27.46 1.19 17.99
CA THR A 144 -27.19 0.20 19.05
C THR A 144 -28.38 -0.05 19.97
N HIS A 145 -29.47 0.72 19.84
CA HIS A 145 -30.68 0.60 20.64
C HIS A 145 -31.91 0.66 19.73
N GLU A 146 -33.03 0.09 20.18
CA GLU A 146 -34.31 -0.03 19.45
C GLU A 146 -34.86 1.31 18.95
N GLU A 147 -34.43 2.42 19.54
CA GLU A 147 -34.80 3.77 19.14
C GLU A 147 -33.57 4.61 18.75
N CYS A 148 -33.25 4.65 17.44
CA CYS A 148 -32.26 5.58 16.85
C CYS A 148 -32.57 7.07 17.13
N THR A 149 -33.76 7.38 17.64
CA THR A 149 -34.24 8.74 17.97
C THR A 149 -33.55 9.33 19.20
N SER A 150 -33.01 8.49 20.11
CA SER A 150 -32.37 8.93 21.36
C SER A 150 -30.86 9.18 21.24
N ARG A 151 -30.17 8.54 20.27
CA ARG A 151 -28.73 8.69 20.03
C ARG A 151 -28.41 8.68 18.53
N LYS A 152 -27.45 9.51 18.11
CA LYS A 152 -26.99 9.55 16.71
C LYS A 152 -26.44 8.18 16.28
N PRO A 153 -26.72 7.72 15.04
CA PRO A 153 -26.17 6.47 14.54
C PRO A 153 -24.64 6.50 14.50
N LEU A 154 -24.03 5.31 14.62
CA LEU A 154 -22.60 5.11 14.66
C LEU A 154 -22.06 4.72 13.28
N ALA A 155 -20.85 5.19 12.99
CA ALA A 155 -20.07 4.75 11.83
C ALA A 155 -19.06 3.69 12.24
N MET A 156 -18.70 2.78 11.33
CA MET A 156 -17.65 1.80 11.59
C MET A 156 -16.35 2.47 12.00
N TYR A 157 -15.97 3.52 11.27
CA TYR A 157 -14.85 4.37 11.63
C TYR A 157 -15.28 5.84 11.69
N PRO A 158 -14.94 6.59 12.76
CA PRO A 158 -14.09 6.17 13.88
C PRO A 158 -14.85 5.53 15.07
N HIS A 159 -16.19 5.53 15.07
CA HIS A 159 -16.97 5.26 16.28
C HIS A 159 -16.86 3.80 16.78
N ILE A 160 -17.35 2.83 16.01
CA ILE A 160 -17.35 1.41 16.41
C ILE A 160 -15.90 0.92 16.58
N TYR A 161 -15.00 1.31 15.67
CA TYR A 161 -13.57 1.03 15.77
C TYR A 161 -12.99 1.45 17.13
N ASN A 162 -13.23 2.69 17.58
CA ASN A 162 -12.72 3.18 18.86
C ASN A 162 -13.38 2.51 20.07
N GLN A 163 -14.66 2.13 19.97
CA GLN A 163 -15.37 1.38 21.01
C GLN A 163 -14.78 -0.02 21.15
N ASN A 164 -14.66 -0.75 20.04
CA ASN A 164 -14.11 -2.10 20.01
C ASN A 164 -12.66 -2.13 20.51
N MET A 165 -11.84 -1.14 20.12
CA MET A 165 -10.45 -1.01 20.59
C MET A 165 -10.34 -0.96 22.12
N ARG A 166 -11.39 -0.54 22.86
CA ARG A 166 -11.37 -0.40 24.33
C ARG A 166 -12.22 -1.44 25.06
N SER A 167 -13.10 -2.15 24.35
CA SER A 167 -14.06 -3.05 25.00
C SER A 167 -13.41 -4.32 25.53
N LYS A 168 -13.66 -4.61 26.80
CA LYS A 168 -13.30 -5.89 27.45
C LYS A 168 -14.45 -6.88 27.46
N ARG A 169 -15.51 -6.64 26.68
CA ARG A 169 -16.73 -7.45 26.67
C ARG A 169 -16.90 -8.14 25.32
N TRP A 170 -16.80 -9.47 25.32
CA TRP A 170 -17.01 -10.29 24.13
C TRP A 170 -18.33 -9.97 23.42
N GLU A 171 -19.43 -9.87 24.17
CA GLU A 171 -20.75 -9.59 23.60
C GLU A 171 -20.82 -8.25 22.87
N GLU A 172 -20.09 -7.22 23.34
CA GLU A 172 -20.04 -5.94 22.63
C GLU A 172 -19.28 -6.06 21.32
N LEU A 173 -18.14 -6.74 21.32
CA LEU A 173 -17.34 -6.99 20.10
C LEU A 173 -18.17 -7.75 19.06
N ARG A 174 -18.82 -8.84 19.48
CA ARG A 174 -19.68 -9.66 18.64
C ARG A 174 -20.89 -8.89 18.12
N PHE A 175 -21.57 -8.14 18.99
CA PHE A 175 -22.74 -7.34 18.62
C PHE A 175 -22.39 -6.24 17.62
N ASN A 176 -21.33 -5.46 17.89
CA ASN A 176 -20.87 -4.41 16.99
C ASN A 176 -20.45 -4.95 15.62
N TRP A 177 -19.78 -6.10 15.60
CA TRP A 177 -19.38 -6.79 14.37
C TRP A 177 -20.57 -7.20 13.52
N TYR A 178 -21.59 -7.79 14.15
CA TYR A 178 -22.80 -8.27 13.49
C TYR A 178 -23.68 -7.12 13.00
N THR A 179 -23.96 -6.14 13.87
CA THR A 179 -24.85 -5.03 13.56
C THR A 179 -24.34 -4.14 12.44
N TRP A 180 -23.03 -3.87 12.37
CA TRP A 180 -22.47 -3.13 11.24
C TRP A 180 -22.63 -3.88 9.92
N ARG A 181 -22.33 -5.19 9.90
CA ARG A 181 -22.51 -6.04 8.70
C ARG A 181 -23.96 -6.15 8.28
N ASN A 182 -24.88 -6.22 9.23
CA ASN A 182 -26.31 -6.21 8.93
C ASN A 182 -26.74 -4.85 8.34
N ALA A 183 -26.27 -3.74 8.90
CA ALA A 183 -26.63 -2.39 8.44
C ALA A 183 -26.16 -2.09 7.01
N ILE A 184 -24.94 -2.47 6.64
CA ILE A 184 -24.43 -2.24 5.26
C ILE A 184 -25.07 -3.17 4.23
N ASN A 185 -25.61 -4.31 4.68
CA ASN A 185 -26.29 -5.29 3.86
C ASN A 185 -27.81 -5.14 3.86
N ASP A 186 -28.36 -4.05 4.44
CA ASP A 186 -29.79 -3.76 4.31
C ASP A 186 -30.17 -3.77 2.82
N LYS A 187 -31.16 -4.59 2.48
CA LYS A 187 -31.63 -4.82 1.10
C LYS A 187 -30.51 -5.21 0.13
N ASP A 188 -29.53 -5.99 0.58
CA ASP A 188 -28.36 -6.43 -0.19
C ASP A 188 -27.50 -5.28 -0.76
N THR A 189 -27.56 -4.09 -0.14
CA THR A 189 -26.90 -2.87 -0.68
C THR A 189 -25.41 -3.08 -0.91
N ALA A 190 -24.64 -3.46 0.11
CA ALA A 190 -23.19 -3.62 -0.05
C ALA A 190 -22.81 -4.72 -1.05
N ARG A 191 -23.56 -5.83 -1.07
CA ARG A 191 -23.36 -6.93 -2.02
C ARG A 191 -23.60 -6.49 -3.46
N ASN A 192 -24.71 -5.81 -3.74
CA ASN A 192 -25.07 -5.35 -5.08
C ASN A 192 -24.15 -4.24 -5.59
N THR A 193 -23.80 -3.27 -4.73
CA THR A 193 -22.81 -2.22 -5.03
C THR A 193 -21.46 -2.84 -5.42
N PHE A 194 -21.00 -3.86 -4.69
CA PHE A 194 -19.75 -4.56 -5.00
C PHE A 194 -19.81 -5.32 -6.33
N ILE A 195 -20.88 -6.07 -6.58
CA ILE A 195 -21.07 -6.81 -7.83
C ILE A 195 -21.08 -5.86 -9.04
N GLU A 196 -21.75 -4.71 -8.92
CA GLU A 196 -21.79 -3.72 -9.99
C GLU A 196 -20.42 -3.08 -10.23
N TYR A 197 -19.67 -2.78 -9.17
CA TYR A 197 -18.29 -2.31 -9.30
C TYR A 197 -17.38 -3.33 -10.01
N VAL A 198 -17.50 -4.62 -9.65
CA VAL A 198 -16.78 -5.71 -10.32
C VAL A 198 -17.17 -5.81 -11.80
N ARG A 199 -18.46 -5.66 -12.13
CA ARG A 199 -18.93 -5.64 -13.52
C ARG A 199 -18.23 -4.54 -14.31
N LEU A 200 -18.11 -3.33 -13.75
CA LEU A 200 -17.42 -2.21 -14.37
C LEU A 200 -15.92 -2.48 -14.53
N LEU A 201 -15.27 -3.12 -13.55
CA LEU A 201 -13.85 -3.54 -13.68
C LEU A 201 -13.65 -4.55 -14.82
N ARG A 202 -14.58 -5.50 -15.00
CA ARG A 202 -14.57 -6.44 -16.12
C ARG A 202 -14.73 -5.75 -17.47
N VAL A 203 -15.67 -4.79 -17.57
CA VAL A 203 -15.86 -3.98 -18.77
C VAL A 203 -14.62 -3.12 -19.06
N ALA A 204 -14.00 -2.54 -18.04
CA ALA A 204 -12.77 -1.78 -18.21
C ALA A 204 -11.65 -2.66 -18.80
N ALA A 205 -11.55 -3.93 -18.38
CA ALA A 205 -10.54 -4.85 -18.88
C ALA A 205 -10.66 -5.11 -20.39
N THR A 206 -11.89 -5.26 -20.91
CA THR A 206 -12.11 -5.46 -22.34
C THR A 206 -11.68 -4.25 -23.15
N TYR A 207 -11.96 -3.03 -22.68
CA TYR A 207 -11.47 -1.79 -23.30
C TYR A 207 -9.94 -1.64 -23.25
N ASN A 208 -9.26 -2.28 -22.31
CA ASN A 208 -7.80 -2.32 -22.24
C ASN A 208 -7.17 -3.45 -23.09
N GLY A 209 -7.98 -4.24 -23.79
CA GLY A 209 -7.53 -5.38 -24.60
C GLY A 209 -7.07 -6.57 -23.75
N HIS A 210 -7.57 -6.69 -22.51
CA HIS A 210 -7.25 -7.80 -21.63
C HIS A 210 -8.45 -8.75 -21.51
N VAL A 211 -8.19 -10.04 -21.70
CA VAL A 211 -9.20 -11.10 -21.50
C VAL A 211 -9.54 -11.23 -20.02
N THR A 212 -8.52 -11.17 -19.17
CA THR A 212 -8.63 -11.35 -17.72
C THR A 212 -8.54 -10.00 -17.02
N PRO A 213 -9.53 -9.59 -16.19
CA PRO A 213 -9.51 -8.30 -15.50
C PRO A 213 -8.31 -8.07 -14.60
N SER A 214 -7.79 -9.12 -13.96
CA SER A 214 -6.56 -9.06 -13.17
C SER A 214 -5.35 -8.51 -13.93
N ARG A 215 -5.27 -8.70 -15.26
CA ARG A 215 -4.20 -8.12 -16.08
C ARG A 215 -4.28 -6.60 -16.17
N THR A 216 -5.47 -6.03 -16.06
CA THR A 216 -5.67 -4.57 -15.95
C THR A 216 -5.38 -4.09 -14.53
N TRP A 217 -5.80 -4.86 -13.52
CA TRP A 217 -5.56 -4.54 -12.11
C TRP A 217 -4.06 -4.51 -11.77
N TYR A 218 -3.31 -5.51 -12.27
CA TYR A 218 -1.87 -5.63 -12.04
C TYR A 218 -0.99 -5.05 -13.15
N LEU A 219 -1.55 -4.23 -14.04
CA LEU A 219 -0.89 -3.73 -15.26
C LEU A 219 0.55 -3.24 -15.01
N TYR A 220 0.77 -2.47 -13.95
CA TYR A 220 2.05 -1.84 -13.66
C TYR A 220 3.02 -2.69 -12.83
N TYR A 221 2.62 -3.89 -12.40
CA TYR A 221 3.55 -4.87 -11.83
C TYR A 221 4.20 -5.75 -12.90
N GLU A 222 3.73 -5.64 -14.16
CA GLU A 222 4.41 -6.15 -15.36
C GLU A 222 4.75 -7.66 -15.26
N THR A 223 3.82 -8.44 -14.69
CA THR A 223 3.92 -9.90 -14.52
C THR A 223 2.63 -10.59 -14.96
N GLU A 224 2.73 -11.86 -15.35
CA GLU A 224 1.57 -12.65 -15.77
C GLU A 224 0.68 -13.07 -14.59
N ASN A 225 1.27 -13.39 -13.44
CA ASN A 225 0.55 -13.87 -12.26
C ASN A 225 1.11 -13.30 -10.96
N PHE A 226 0.77 -12.04 -10.68
CA PHE A 226 1.25 -11.37 -9.47
C PHE A 226 0.67 -11.95 -8.18
N GLN A 227 -0.53 -12.54 -8.23
CA GLN A 227 -1.13 -13.19 -7.06
C GLN A 227 -0.26 -14.32 -6.54
N ALA A 228 0.31 -15.14 -7.43
CA ALA A 228 1.17 -16.24 -7.03
C ALA A 228 2.46 -15.75 -6.37
N GLU A 229 3.02 -14.62 -6.82
CA GLU A 229 4.19 -14.01 -6.20
C GLU A 229 3.89 -13.46 -4.80
N MET A 230 2.75 -12.79 -4.62
CA MET A 230 2.31 -12.34 -3.30
C MET A 230 2.01 -13.52 -2.37
N GLU A 231 1.38 -14.59 -2.88
CA GLU A 231 1.11 -15.81 -2.11
C GLU A 231 2.42 -16.49 -1.66
N ALA A 232 3.45 -16.53 -2.53
CA ALA A 232 4.75 -17.07 -2.16
C ALA A 232 5.38 -16.32 -0.98
N VAL A 233 5.28 -14.97 -0.96
CA VAL A 233 5.75 -14.17 0.17
C VAL A 233 4.95 -14.43 1.45
N ILE A 234 3.62 -14.60 1.34
CA ILE A 234 2.79 -14.99 2.49
C ILE A 234 3.28 -16.30 3.09
N TRP A 235 3.59 -17.30 2.27
CA TRP A 235 4.12 -18.57 2.75
C TRP A 235 5.54 -18.48 3.30
N GLU A 236 6.38 -17.58 2.77
CA GLU A 236 7.71 -17.30 3.34
C GLU A 236 7.61 -16.80 4.79
N ILE A 237 6.67 -15.89 5.10
CA ILE A 237 6.50 -15.32 6.45
C ILE A 237 5.62 -16.17 7.39
N MET A 238 4.93 -17.19 6.85
CA MET A 238 3.91 -17.93 7.58
C MET A 238 4.41 -18.68 8.84
N PRO A 239 5.64 -19.23 8.90
CA PRO A 239 6.15 -19.83 10.12
C PRO A 239 6.17 -18.85 11.31
N LEU A 240 6.63 -17.63 11.09
CA LEU A 240 6.62 -16.57 12.11
C LEU A 240 5.18 -16.14 12.44
N TYR A 241 4.32 -15.99 11.43
CA TYR A 241 2.91 -15.64 11.64
C TYR A 241 2.20 -16.67 12.53
N ARG A 242 2.41 -17.97 12.30
CA ARG A 242 1.75 -19.04 13.06
C ARG A 242 2.13 -19.04 14.54
N GLU A 243 3.41 -18.81 14.87
CA GLU A 243 3.83 -18.68 16.27
C GLU A 243 3.20 -17.46 16.94
N MET A 244 3.14 -16.33 16.22
CA MET A 244 2.53 -15.11 16.73
C MET A 244 1.01 -15.26 16.91
N HIS A 245 0.34 -15.88 15.94
CA HIS A 245 -1.08 -16.18 16.00
C HIS A 245 -1.41 -17.07 17.20
N ALA A 246 -0.64 -18.14 17.42
CA ALA A 246 -0.83 -19.05 18.54
C ALA A 246 -0.71 -18.34 19.91
N PHE A 247 0.32 -17.51 20.07
CA PHE A 247 0.51 -16.69 21.27
C PHE A 247 -0.68 -15.74 21.50
N LEU A 248 -1.12 -15.05 20.43
CA LEU A 248 -2.25 -14.13 20.49
C LEU A 248 -3.59 -14.84 20.73
N ARG A 249 -3.79 -16.04 20.16
CA ARG A 249 -4.96 -16.89 20.39
C ARG A 249 -5.06 -17.26 21.86
N HIS A 250 -3.97 -17.76 22.44
CA HIS A 250 -3.91 -18.10 23.85
C HIS A 250 -4.26 -16.88 24.73
N ALA A 251 -3.74 -15.70 24.41
CA ALA A 251 -4.12 -14.47 25.09
C ALA A 251 -5.61 -14.11 24.92
N ALA A 252 -6.18 -14.32 23.73
CA ALA A 252 -7.60 -14.08 23.46
C ALA A 252 -8.52 -15.02 24.26
N MET A 253 -8.14 -16.29 24.40
CA MET A 253 -8.89 -17.27 25.19
C MET A 253 -9.06 -16.82 26.64
N HIS A 254 -7.97 -16.31 27.23
CA HIS A 254 -7.98 -15.79 28.60
C HIS A 254 -8.78 -14.49 28.73
N MET A 255 -8.69 -13.60 27.74
CA MET A 255 -9.41 -12.32 27.76
C MET A 255 -10.93 -12.49 27.54
N TYR A 256 -11.30 -13.42 26.67
CA TYR A 256 -12.67 -13.64 26.21
C TYR A 256 -13.09 -15.10 26.35
N PRO A 257 -13.22 -15.64 27.58
CA PRO A 257 -13.59 -17.06 27.78
C PRO A 257 -14.95 -17.41 27.17
N LYS A 258 -15.88 -16.44 27.10
CA LYS A 258 -17.20 -16.61 26.46
C LYS A 258 -17.16 -16.71 24.93
N ALA A 259 -16.01 -16.47 24.32
CA ALA A 259 -15.84 -16.64 22.87
C ALA A 259 -15.57 -18.10 22.48
N GLU A 260 -15.32 -19.00 23.46
CA GLU A 260 -15.13 -20.45 23.26
C GLU A 260 -14.11 -20.76 22.15
N ILE A 261 -13.01 -19.98 22.12
CA ILE A 261 -11.92 -20.16 21.14
C ILE A 261 -11.20 -21.47 21.46
N LYS A 262 -11.12 -22.38 20.49
CA LYS A 262 -10.42 -23.66 20.63
C LYS A 262 -8.90 -23.46 20.72
N ASP A 263 -8.21 -24.34 21.43
CA ASP A 263 -6.76 -24.31 21.60
C ASP A 263 -5.99 -24.46 20.27
N ASP A 264 -6.59 -25.13 19.29
CA ASP A 264 -6.14 -25.34 17.92
C ASP A 264 -6.95 -24.54 16.89
N GLY A 265 -7.81 -23.60 17.33
CA GLY A 265 -8.78 -22.94 16.46
C GLY A 265 -8.32 -21.62 15.84
N ALA A 266 -9.16 -21.06 14.98
CA ALA A 266 -9.02 -19.70 14.46
C ALA A 266 -9.46 -18.63 15.48
N ILE A 267 -8.85 -17.44 15.42
CA ILE A 267 -9.22 -16.30 16.26
C ILE A 267 -10.51 -15.67 15.69
N PRO A 268 -11.54 -15.36 16.50
CA PRO A 268 -12.73 -14.67 16.03
C PRO A 268 -12.41 -13.30 15.43
N ALA A 269 -13.00 -12.98 14.27
CA ALA A 269 -12.74 -11.76 13.50
C ALA A 269 -12.77 -10.45 14.31
N PRO A 270 -13.75 -10.18 15.20
CA PRO A 270 -13.74 -8.93 15.97
C PRO A 270 -12.62 -8.87 17.02
N VAL A 271 -12.10 -10.01 17.49
CA VAL A 271 -10.94 -10.08 18.39
C VAL A 271 -9.66 -9.81 17.61
N MET A 272 -9.51 -10.40 16.42
CA MET A 272 -8.39 -10.10 15.53
C MET A 272 -8.36 -8.61 15.15
N ASP A 273 -9.52 -8.03 14.81
CA ASP A 273 -9.65 -6.60 14.54
C ASP A 273 -9.19 -5.74 15.73
N GLN A 274 -9.54 -6.16 16.94
CA GLN A 274 -9.14 -5.48 18.15
C GLN A 274 -7.62 -5.57 18.37
N MET A 275 -7.00 -6.73 18.19
CA MET A 275 -5.54 -6.92 18.29
C MET A 275 -4.79 -5.97 17.35
N ILE A 276 -5.19 -5.94 16.07
CA ILE A 276 -4.60 -5.04 15.07
C ILE A 276 -4.79 -3.56 15.49
N SER A 277 -5.98 -3.20 15.99
CA SER A 277 -6.27 -1.83 16.41
C SER A 277 -5.46 -1.36 17.63
N GLN A 278 -5.05 -2.29 18.49
CA GLN A 278 -4.35 -2.01 19.75
C GLN A 278 -2.83 -1.97 19.63
N ALA A 279 -2.25 -2.31 18.46
CA ALA A 279 -0.80 -2.27 18.26
C ALA A 279 -0.19 -0.94 18.75
N TRP A 280 -0.82 0.19 18.43
CA TRP A 280 -0.36 1.53 18.82
C TRP A 280 -1.18 2.18 19.93
N TYR A 281 -2.10 1.45 20.56
CA TYR A 281 -2.91 1.98 21.63
C TYR A 281 -2.16 1.89 22.97
N PRO A 282 -2.08 2.96 23.78
CA PRO A 282 -1.33 2.92 25.05
C PRO A 282 -1.89 1.94 26.09
N HIS A 283 -3.20 1.68 26.06
CA HIS A 283 -3.88 0.82 27.04
C HIS A 283 -4.28 -0.51 26.41
N GLN A 284 -3.28 -1.33 26.07
CA GLN A 284 -3.49 -2.63 25.45
C GLN A 284 -4.23 -3.58 26.40
N ILE A 285 -5.14 -4.37 25.85
CA ILE A 285 -5.90 -5.38 26.59
C ILE A 285 -5.16 -6.72 26.54
N PHE A 286 -4.49 -7.01 25.42
CA PHE A 286 -3.67 -8.21 25.26
C PHE A 286 -2.27 -8.01 25.87
N PRO A 287 -1.71 -9.05 26.51
CA PRO A 287 -0.39 -8.98 27.12
C PRO A 287 0.71 -8.80 26.07
N THR A 288 1.75 -8.08 26.45
CA THR A 288 3.03 -8.02 25.74
C THR A 288 4.00 -9.02 26.35
N PRO A 289 5.10 -9.40 25.66
CA PRO A 289 6.10 -10.34 26.18
C PRO A 289 6.57 -10.05 27.60
N HIS A 290 6.86 -8.78 27.91
CA HIS A 290 7.35 -8.35 29.21
C HIS A 290 6.51 -7.17 29.75
N PRO A 291 5.35 -7.43 30.38
CA PRO A 291 4.43 -6.36 30.80
C PRO A 291 5.02 -5.36 31.81
N ASN A 292 6.01 -5.79 32.58
CA ASN A 292 6.70 -4.97 33.58
C ASN A 292 7.78 -4.05 32.96
N ASP A 293 8.20 -4.32 31.73
CA ASP A 293 9.25 -3.59 31.01
C ASP A 293 8.64 -2.73 29.90
N GLN A 294 7.82 -1.76 30.29
CA GLN A 294 7.13 -0.90 29.34
C GLN A 294 8.10 -0.06 28.49
N LEU A 295 7.67 0.21 27.25
CA LEU A 295 8.41 1.12 26.37
C LEU A 295 8.44 2.53 26.95
N PRO A 296 9.58 3.26 26.84
CA PRO A 296 9.65 4.65 27.25
C PRO A 296 8.57 5.51 26.56
N SER A 297 7.91 6.37 27.34
CA SER A 297 6.94 7.31 26.79
C SER A 297 7.65 8.39 25.97
N VAL A 298 7.22 8.56 24.72
CA VAL A 298 7.73 9.60 23.81
C VAL A 298 6.82 10.83 23.77
N HIS A 299 5.62 10.76 24.34
CA HIS A 299 4.56 11.75 24.09
C HIS A 299 4.90 13.15 24.61
N HIS A 300 5.11 13.30 25.91
CA HIS A 300 5.41 14.60 26.53
C HIS A 300 6.72 15.17 25.99
N ARG A 301 7.76 14.34 25.88
CA ARG A 301 9.05 14.80 25.41
C ARG A 301 9.02 15.25 23.95
N LEU A 302 8.24 14.57 23.10
CA LEU A 302 8.02 15.00 21.72
C LEU A 302 7.32 16.36 21.66
N GLU A 303 6.29 16.60 22.49
CA GLU A 303 5.62 17.90 22.53
C GLU A 303 6.54 19.02 23.04
N GLU A 304 7.44 18.72 23.97
CA GLU A 304 8.45 19.66 24.47
C GLU A 304 9.52 19.99 23.43
N VAL A 305 10.03 18.97 22.71
CA VAL A 305 11.16 19.15 21.78
C VAL A 305 10.68 19.58 20.40
N LEU A 306 9.59 19.02 19.91
CA LEU A 306 9.02 19.24 18.58
C LEU A 306 7.71 20.05 18.63
N VAL A 307 7.70 21.09 19.48
CA VAL A 307 6.62 22.04 19.83
C VAL A 307 5.63 22.40 18.70
N THR A 308 6.06 22.42 17.44
CA THR A 308 5.19 22.76 16.30
C THR A 308 5.22 21.69 15.20
N PRO A 309 4.11 21.49 14.46
CA PRO A 309 4.09 20.58 13.30
C PRO A 309 5.12 20.95 12.23
N VAL A 310 5.45 22.24 12.07
CA VAL A 310 6.50 22.69 11.14
C VAL A 310 7.87 22.17 11.58
N LYS A 311 8.16 22.16 12.89
CA LYS A 311 9.40 21.61 13.42
C LYS A 311 9.51 20.10 13.16
N ILE A 312 8.41 19.37 13.29
CA ILE A 312 8.33 17.96 12.88
C ILE A 312 8.66 17.78 11.40
N ASN A 313 8.07 18.60 10.52
CA ASN A 313 8.34 18.53 9.08
C ASN A 313 9.81 18.85 8.75
N LYS A 314 10.40 19.85 9.40
CA LYS A 314 11.82 20.21 9.23
C LYS A 314 12.74 19.08 9.69
N LYS A 315 12.46 18.44 10.83
CA LYS A 315 13.24 17.28 11.30
C LYS A 315 13.13 16.08 10.37
N ALA A 316 11.96 15.83 9.81
CA ALA A 316 11.81 14.81 8.77
C ALA A 316 12.58 15.19 7.49
N ALA A 317 12.64 16.45 7.09
CA ALA A 317 13.47 16.88 5.95
C ALA A 317 14.97 16.70 6.24
N GLU A 318 15.44 17.10 7.43
CA GLU A 318 16.82 16.92 7.89
C GLU A 318 17.27 15.44 7.85
N PHE A 319 16.36 14.49 8.10
CA PHE A 319 16.64 13.06 7.91
C PHE A 319 17.12 12.76 6.49
N PHE A 320 16.38 13.19 5.46
CA PHE A 320 16.78 12.93 4.06
C PHE A 320 18.01 13.73 3.65
N GLU A 321 18.18 14.94 4.18
CA GLU A 321 19.39 15.75 3.95
C GLU A 321 20.65 15.07 4.53
N SER A 322 20.52 14.43 5.69
CA SER A 322 21.59 13.63 6.31
C SER A 322 22.08 12.51 5.39
N LEU A 323 21.20 11.95 4.56
CA LEU A 323 21.53 10.93 3.57
C LEU A 323 22.17 11.51 2.29
N GLY A 324 22.21 12.84 2.15
CA GLY A 324 22.69 13.51 0.95
C GLY A 324 21.63 13.66 -0.15
N LEU A 325 20.35 13.63 0.22
CA LEU A 325 19.25 13.99 -0.68
C LEU A 325 19.02 15.52 -0.70
N ASN A 326 18.01 15.99 -1.44
CA ASN A 326 17.76 17.41 -1.64
C ASN A 326 17.39 18.13 -0.34
N HIS A 327 17.96 19.33 -0.14
CA HIS A 327 17.60 20.21 0.95
C HIS A 327 16.24 20.89 0.74
N MET A 328 15.39 20.86 1.76
CA MET A 328 14.08 21.53 1.74
C MET A 328 14.21 22.94 2.31
N SER A 329 14.36 23.93 1.41
CA SER A 329 14.60 25.33 1.78
C SER A 329 13.43 25.96 2.55
N ASP A 330 13.70 27.02 3.32
CA ASP A 330 12.66 27.81 3.99
C ASP A 330 11.63 28.37 2.99
N ASN A 331 12.08 28.79 1.80
CA ASN A 331 11.19 29.22 0.72
C ASN A 331 10.22 28.11 0.27
N PHE A 332 10.62 26.83 0.31
CA PHE A 332 9.68 25.73 0.09
C PHE A 332 8.61 25.69 1.18
N PHE A 333 8.99 25.76 2.46
CA PHE A 333 8.02 25.72 3.56
C PHE A 333 7.05 26.92 3.53
N GLU A 334 7.54 28.10 3.17
CA GLU A 334 6.72 29.31 3.04
C GLU A 334 5.75 29.24 1.86
N ARG A 335 6.18 28.74 0.70
CA ARG A 335 5.37 28.79 -0.53
C ARG A 335 4.59 27.53 -0.84
N PHE A 336 5.09 26.37 -0.43
CA PHE A 336 4.61 25.07 -0.86
C PHE A 336 4.34 24.09 0.29
N ALA A 337 4.44 24.49 1.56
CA ALA A 337 3.96 23.70 2.70
C ALA A 337 2.76 24.37 3.39
N ARG A 338 1.67 23.65 3.63
CA ARG A 338 0.44 24.18 4.24
C ARG A 338 -0.10 23.29 5.35
N ARG A 339 -0.37 23.89 6.51
CA ARG A 339 -1.05 23.21 7.62
C ARG A 339 -2.53 23.03 7.26
N MET A 340 -3.07 21.84 7.51
CA MET A 340 -4.51 21.58 7.45
C MET A 340 -5.24 22.30 8.58
N GLY A 341 -6.47 22.76 8.31
CA GLY A 341 -7.34 23.29 9.37
C GLY A 341 -7.73 22.20 10.37
N GLU A 342 -8.05 22.56 11.62
CA GLU A 342 -8.47 21.57 12.64
C GLU A 342 -9.75 20.83 12.21
N ASP A 343 -10.71 21.53 11.60
CA ASP A 343 -11.96 20.93 11.12
C ASP A 343 -11.78 20.04 9.89
N GLU A 344 -10.73 20.31 9.10
CA GLU A 344 -10.35 19.50 7.94
C GLU A 344 -9.60 18.24 8.37
N ALA A 345 -8.74 18.39 9.38
CA ALA A 345 -7.94 17.32 9.96
C ALA A 345 -8.82 16.40 10.81
N GLY A 346 -9.57 15.52 10.15
CA GLY A 346 -10.33 14.46 10.80
C GLY A 346 -9.45 13.59 11.73
N ALA A 347 -10.09 12.70 12.51
CA ALA A 347 -9.40 11.89 13.53
C ALA A 347 -8.19 11.07 12.99
N ASP A 348 -8.21 10.69 11.71
CA ASP A 348 -7.09 10.05 11.02
C ASP A 348 -6.42 10.97 10.00
N CYS A 349 -6.15 12.23 10.37
CA CYS A 349 -5.44 13.17 9.51
C CYS A 349 -4.19 12.53 8.90
N LYS A 350 -3.99 12.68 7.59
CA LYS A 350 -2.78 12.25 6.87
C LYS A 350 -2.25 13.39 6.05
N SER A 351 -0.94 13.60 6.11
CA SER A 351 -0.26 14.54 5.22
C SER A 351 -0.42 14.11 3.76
N GLN A 352 -0.49 15.08 2.85
CA GLN A 352 -0.72 14.89 1.43
C GLN A 352 0.38 15.60 0.64
N VAL A 353 0.99 14.90 -0.30
CA VAL A 353 1.95 15.48 -1.24
C VAL A 353 1.23 15.78 -2.55
N TYR A 354 1.43 16.99 -3.07
CA TYR A 354 0.90 17.43 -4.36
C TYR A 354 2.05 17.54 -5.35
N TYR A 355 1.81 17.08 -6.57
CA TYR A 355 2.79 17.06 -7.66
C TYR A 355 2.27 17.86 -8.85
N PHE A 356 2.98 18.95 -9.18
CA PHE A 356 2.72 19.81 -10.33
C PHE A 356 4.07 20.39 -10.81
N PRO A 357 4.89 19.60 -11.51
CA PRO A 357 6.26 19.96 -11.84
C PRO A 357 6.32 21.31 -12.58
N PRO A 358 7.34 22.16 -12.30
CA PRO A 358 8.56 21.86 -11.55
C PRO A 358 8.41 21.88 -10.03
N GLU A 359 7.22 22.21 -9.52
CA GLU A 359 6.98 22.32 -8.08
C GLU A 359 6.32 21.06 -7.48
N VAL A 360 6.61 20.86 -6.20
CA VAL A 360 6.00 19.84 -5.35
C VAL A 360 5.51 20.59 -4.13
N ALA A 361 4.41 20.16 -3.52
CA ALA A 361 3.87 20.79 -2.34
C ALA A 361 3.41 19.79 -1.29
N LEU A 362 3.35 20.24 -0.04
CA LEU A 362 3.00 19.45 1.12
C LEU A 362 1.82 20.09 1.84
N ARG A 363 0.79 19.30 2.11
CA ARG A 363 -0.28 19.65 3.04
C ARG A 363 -0.16 18.74 4.26
N TYR A 364 0.01 19.28 5.46
CA TYR A 364 0.40 18.50 6.64
C TYR A 364 -0.56 18.69 7.82
N CYS A 365 -0.58 17.68 8.69
CA CYS A 365 -1.47 17.63 9.86
C CYS A 365 -1.12 18.67 10.93
N PRO A 366 -2.12 19.16 11.69
CA PRO A 366 -1.93 20.23 12.66
C PRO A 366 -1.38 19.80 14.02
N LYS A 367 -1.29 18.49 14.30
CA LYS A 367 -0.96 17.95 15.64
C LYS A 367 0.50 17.52 15.74
N PRO A 368 1.24 17.94 16.78
CA PRO A 368 2.58 17.44 17.05
C PRO A 368 2.53 16.17 17.92
N ASP A 369 2.30 15.01 17.29
CA ASP A 369 2.30 13.72 17.99
C ASP A 369 3.24 12.70 17.32
N TYR A 370 3.55 11.60 18.03
CA TYR A 370 4.48 10.56 17.54
C TYR A 370 4.00 9.90 16.24
N LYS A 371 2.69 9.65 16.11
CA LYS A 371 2.12 9.10 14.88
C LYS A 371 2.31 10.08 13.71
N LYS A 372 2.20 11.40 13.94
CA LYS A 372 2.48 12.41 12.91
C LYS A 372 3.96 12.50 12.58
N LEU A 373 4.85 12.37 13.56
CA LEU A 373 6.29 12.29 13.32
C LEU A 373 6.64 11.12 12.39
N MET A 374 6.07 9.93 12.62
CA MET A 374 6.28 8.80 11.72
C MET A 374 5.66 9.04 10.34
N GLN A 375 4.38 9.46 10.29
CA GLN A 375 3.69 9.72 9.01
C GLN A 375 4.41 10.75 8.13
N ILE A 376 5.01 11.79 8.72
CA ILE A 376 5.72 12.81 7.93
C ILE A 376 7.00 12.28 7.29
N HIS A 377 7.70 11.30 7.87
CA HIS A 377 8.88 10.70 7.23
C HIS A 377 8.46 9.98 5.94
N GLY A 378 7.33 9.27 5.96
CA GLY A 378 6.74 8.68 4.76
C GLY A 378 6.36 9.72 3.70
N SER A 379 5.65 10.79 4.10
CA SER A 379 5.29 11.87 3.17
C SER A 379 6.52 12.65 2.65
N MET A 380 7.58 12.77 3.45
CA MET A 380 8.81 13.43 3.03
C MET A 380 9.61 12.56 2.05
N ALA A 381 9.57 11.23 2.18
CA ALA A 381 10.10 10.32 1.17
C ALA A 381 9.38 10.49 -0.17
N GLU A 382 8.04 10.57 -0.16
CA GLU A 382 7.23 10.84 -1.36
C GLU A 382 7.56 12.20 -1.98
N LEU A 383 7.76 13.22 -1.14
CA LEU A 383 8.17 14.55 -1.59
C LEU A 383 9.54 14.52 -2.26
N GLN A 384 10.55 13.90 -1.64
CA GLN A 384 11.88 13.72 -2.24
C GLN A 384 11.81 12.98 -3.57
N TYR A 385 11.02 11.89 -3.64
CA TYR A 385 10.81 11.16 -4.88
C TYR A 385 10.22 12.07 -5.96
N ASN A 386 9.16 12.81 -5.64
CA ASN A 386 8.54 13.77 -6.56
C ASN A 386 9.53 14.84 -7.05
N VAL A 387 10.46 15.30 -6.20
CA VAL A 387 11.51 16.25 -6.61
C VAL A 387 12.50 15.61 -7.58
N TYR A 388 12.92 14.36 -7.37
CA TYR A 388 13.88 13.69 -8.27
C TYR A 388 13.27 13.30 -9.62
N LYS A 389 12.04 12.80 -9.64
CA LYS A 389 11.41 12.31 -10.88
C LYS A 389 10.82 13.42 -11.76
N ARG A 390 10.76 14.67 -11.29
CA ARG A 390 10.17 15.80 -12.03
C ARG A 390 10.87 16.11 -13.35
N GLU A 391 12.14 15.74 -13.47
CA GLU A 391 12.94 15.94 -14.70
C GLU A 391 12.62 14.88 -15.77
N LEU A 392 11.83 13.86 -15.42
CA LEU A 392 11.44 12.81 -16.35
C LEU A 392 10.30 13.28 -17.28
N PRO A 393 10.26 12.77 -18.52
CA PRO A 393 9.16 13.07 -19.43
C PRO A 393 7.81 12.59 -18.86
N PHE A 394 6.75 13.33 -19.16
CA PHE A 394 5.37 12.93 -18.86
C PHE A 394 5.12 11.46 -19.24
N GLY A 395 4.62 10.70 -18.25
CA GLY A 395 4.32 9.27 -18.32
C GLY A 395 5.42 8.36 -17.76
N LEU A 396 6.64 8.88 -17.58
CA LEU A 396 7.73 8.21 -16.85
C LEU A 396 8.00 8.88 -15.50
N ASP A 397 7.47 10.08 -15.27
CA ASP A 397 7.56 10.87 -14.04
C ASP A 397 6.63 10.35 -12.92
N ILE A 398 6.52 9.03 -12.81
CA ILE A 398 5.74 8.29 -11.81
C ILE A 398 6.60 7.18 -11.20
N GLU A 399 6.13 6.54 -10.13
CA GLU A 399 6.80 5.36 -9.58
C GLU A 399 6.77 4.17 -10.58
N PRO A 400 7.78 3.28 -10.57
CA PRO A 400 7.87 2.20 -11.56
C PRO A 400 6.72 1.20 -11.46
N CYS A 401 6.28 0.89 -10.23
CA CYS A 401 5.04 0.18 -9.92
C CYS A 401 4.32 0.83 -8.72
N PRO A 402 2.99 0.68 -8.60
CA PRO A 402 2.25 1.17 -7.45
C PRO A 402 2.80 0.64 -6.13
N GLY A 403 3.08 1.53 -5.18
CA GLY A 403 3.57 1.18 -3.84
C GLY A 403 5.09 1.21 -3.67
N PHE A 404 5.84 1.40 -4.76
CA PHE A 404 7.30 1.51 -4.72
C PHE A 404 7.74 2.78 -3.96
N ALA A 405 7.09 3.92 -4.19
CA ALA A 405 7.34 5.16 -3.46
C ALA A 405 6.94 5.04 -1.99
N SER A 406 5.81 4.37 -1.72
CA SER A 406 5.36 4.10 -0.35
C SER A 406 6.34 3.20 0.41
N ALA A 407 6.95 2.20 -0.24
CA ALA A 407 7.98 1.36 0.35
C ALA A 407 9.23 2.15 0.80
N LEU A 408 9.67 3.16 0.03
CA LEU A 408 10.73 4.07 0.46
C LEU A 408 10.30 4.89 1.69
N GLY A 409 9.02 5.26 1.76
CA GLY A 409 8.41 5.87 2.93
C GLY A 409 8.45 4.96 4.16
N GLU A 410 8.01 3.70 4.04
CA GLU A 410 8.05 2.71 5.12
C GLU A 410 9.49 2.47 5.60
N THR A 411 10.45 2.44 4.68
CA THR A 411 11.87 2.33 5.01
C THR A 411 12.35 3.49 5.91
N ALA A 412 11.95 4.72 5.59
CA ALA A 412 12.26 5.90 6.40
C ALA A 412 11.53 5.88 7.75
N VAL A 413 10.29 5.39 7.79
CA VAL A 413 9.53 5.19 9.04
C VAL A 413 10.23 4.19 9.97
N LEU A 414 10.70 3.05 9.44
CA LEU A 414 11.40 2.03 10.22
C LEU A 414 12.69 2.59 10.87
N ALA A 415 13.50 3.33 10.11
CA ALA A 415 14.73 3.95 10.62
C ALA A 415 14.45 5.07 11.64
N SER A 416 13.53 5.96 11.31
CA SER A 416 13.19 7.10 12.18
C SER A 416 12.48 6.70 13.48
N GLY A 417 11.85 5.52 13.52
CA GLY A 417 11.21 4.95 14.70
C GLY A 417 12.13 4.14 15.61
N THR A 418 13.46 4.17 15.41
CA THR A 418 14.42 3.47 16.26
C THR A 418 14.78 4.27 17.52
N PRO A 419 15.18 3.59 18.61
CA PRO A 419 15.67 4.27 19.81
C PRO A 419 16.86 5.21 19.53
N ARG A 420 17.79 4.80 18.66
CA ARG A 420 18.93 5.61 18.22
C ARG A 420 18.49 6.92 17.58
N HIS A 421 17.53 6.85 16.65
CA HIS A 421 17.03 8.04 15.97
C HIS A 421 16.27 8.97 16.93
N LEU A 422 15.40 8.42 17.77
CA LEU A 422 14.64 9.20 18.74
C LEU A 422 15.55 9.85 19.81
N HIS A 423 16.66 9.21 20.17
CA HIS A 423 17.69 9.81 21.01
C HIS A 423 18.38 11.00 20.33
N ARG A 424 18.72 10.86 19.05
CA ARG A 424 19.27 11.97 18.23
C ARG A 424 18.32 13.17 18.16
N LEU A 425 17.02 12.92 18.17
CA LEU A 425 15.99 13.97 18.24
C LEU A 425 15.75 14.51 19.66
N HIS A 426 16.49 14.05 20.66
CA HIS A 426 16.31 14.35 22.09
C HIS A 426 14.93 13.98 22.66
N ILE A 427 14.23 13.03 22.00
CA ILE A 427 12.96 12.48 22.44
C ILE A 427 13.19 11.36 23.46
N LEU A 428 14.24 10.56 23.28
CA LEU A 428 14.67 9.55 24.24
C LEU A 428 16.00 9.94 24.91
N LEU A 429 16.14 9.57 26.18
CA LEU A 429 17.36 9.82 26.95
C LEU A 429 18.50 8.87 26.56
N ASN A 430 18.17 7.61 26.28
CA ASN A 430 19.13 6.59 25.87
C ASN A 430 18.92 6.24 24.38
N ASP A 431 20.00 5.89 23.70
CA ASP A 431 20.03 5.46 22.30
C ASP A 431 19.69 3.97 22.11
N SER A 432 19.55 3.23 23.20
CA SER A 432 19.16 1.81 23.21
C SER A 432 18.00 1.53 24.17
N LEU A 433 17.27 0.45 23.87
CA LEU A 433 16.29 -0.15 24.79
C LEU A 433 16.94 -1.32 25.54
N THR A 434 16.38 -1.70 26.69
CA THR A 434 16.72 -2.99 27.31
C THR A 434 16.26 -4.15 26.41
N GLU A 435 16.76 -5.35 26.65
CA GLU A 435 16.36 -6.55 25.89
C GLU A 435 14.85 -6.77 25.93
N ASN A 436 14.25 -6.76 27.12
CA ASN A 436 12.80 -6.90 27.33
C ASN A 436 12.00 -5.80 26.61
N GLN A 437 12.47 -4.55 26.66
CA GLN A 437 11.84 -3.44 25.95
C GLN A 437 11.97 -3.58 24.43
N SER A 438 13.14 -4.03 23.94
CA SER A 438 13.37 -4.28 22.52
C SER A 438 12.40 -5.36 22.00
N LEU A 439 12.24 -6.45 22.76
CA LEU A 439 11.31 -7.51 22.43
C LEU A 439 9.85 -7.04 22.47
N ASN A 440 9.46 -6.20 23.45
CA ASN A 440 8.14 -5.56 23.48
C ASN A 440 7.90 -4.66 22.24
N ARG A 441 8.92 -3.91 21.80
CA ARG A 441 8.86 -3.11 20.57
C ARG A 441 8.69 -4.02 19.35
N LEU A 442 9.48 -5.09 19.24
CA LEU A 442 9.35 -6.07 18.16
C LEU A 442 7.97 -6.70 18.13
N PHE A 443 7.43 -7.12 19.28
CA PHE A 443 6.08 -7.68 19.36
C PHE A 443 5.03 -6.68 18.89
N ARG A 444 5.10 -5.42 19.35
CA ARG A 444 4.21 -4.34 18.90
C ARG A 444 4.27 -4.13 17.39
N MET A 445 5.47 -4.09 16.81
CA MET A 445 5.67 -3.98 15.37
C MET A 445 5.19 -5.24 14.63
N GLY A 446 5.36 -6.42 15.23
CA GLY A 446 4.88 -7.70 14.70
C GLY A 446 3.36 -7.71 14.59
N VAL A 447 2.64 -7.26 15.62
CA VAL A 447 1.16 -7.17 15.59
C VAL A 447 0.74 -6.24 14.45
N HIS A 448 1.43 -5.12 14.27
CA HIS A 448 1.12 -4.15 13.23
C HIS A 448 1.33 -4.71 11.82
N THR A 449 2.50 -5.31 11.56
CA THR A 449 2.92 -5.74 10.22
C THR A 449 2.41 -7.16 9.90
N LEU A 450 2.70 -8.14 10.76
CA LEU A 450 2.44 -9.56 10.47
C LEU A 450 0.95 -9.87 10.40
N LEU A 451 0.09 -9.16 11.14
CA LEU A 451 -1.36 -9.33 11.04
C LEU A 451 -1.98 -8.53 9.88
N ALA A 452 -1.36 -7.43 9.45
CA ALA A 452 -1.88 -6.60 8.37
C ALA A 452 -1.54 -7.15 6.98
N VAL A 453 -0.34 -7.70 6.78
CA VAL A 453 0.13 -8.21 5.48
C VAL A 453 -0.78 -9.31 4.91
N PRO A 454 -1.16 -10.37 5.67
CA PRO A 454 -2.13 -11.36 5.21
C PRO A 454 -3.48 -10.72 4.86
N GLN A 455 -3.95 -9.73 5.64
CA GLN A 455 -5.22 -9.08 5.37
C GLN A 455 -5.22 -8.30 4.05
N TYR A 456 -4.11 -7.64 3.70
CA TYR A 456 -3.96 -6.99 2.39
C TYR A 456 -4.01 -8.03 1.27
N PHE A 457 -3.29 -9.13 1.41
CA PHE A 457 -3.30 -10.21 0.43
C PHE A 457 -4.68 -10.85 0.29
N ILE A 458 -5.36 -11.21 1.37
CA ILE A 458 -6.71 -11.80 1.37
C ILE A 458 -7.70 -10.90 0.62
N ASN A 459 -7.70 -9.59 0.95
CA ASN A 459 -8.63 -8.65 0.35
C ASN A 459 -8.38 -8.43 -1.14
N ASP A 460 -7.12 -8.38 -1.56
CA ASP A 460 -6.74 -8.31 -2.97
C ASP A 460 -7.07 -9.61 -3.72
N ARG A 461 -6.70 -10.75 -3.14
CA ARG A 461 -6.98 -12.10 -3.66
C ARG A 461 -8.47 -12.28 -3.89
N PHE A 462 -9.30 -11.91 -2.91
CA PHE A 462 -10.75 -11.99 -3.01
C PHE A 462 -11.29 -11.13 -4.16
N LEU A 463 -10.93 -9.84 -4.21
CA LEU A 463 -11.36 -8.94 -5.29
C LEU A 463 -11.00 -9.52 -6.66
N VAL A 464 -9.75 -9.95 -6.83
CA VAL A 464 -9.23 -10.43 -8.10
C VAL A 464 -9.83 -11.78 -8.52
N ASP A 465 -10.01 -12.71 -7.59
CA ASP A 465 -10.64 -14.00 -7.88
C ASP A 465 -12.13 -13.83 -8.24
N VAL A 466 -12.82 -12.85 -7.64
CA VAL A 466 -14.17 -12.47 -8.05
C VAL A 466 -14.15 -11.82 -9.43
N MET A 467 -13.27 -10.85 -9.69
CA MET A 467 -13.17 -10.18 -11.00
C MET A 467 -12.91 -11.18 -12.13
N ASP A 468 -11.99 -12.12 -11.93
CA ASP A 468 -11.61 -13.13 -12.92
C ASP A 468 -12.64 -14.28 -13.03
N GLY A 469 -13.68 -14.29 -12.19
CA GLY A 469 -14.74 -15.30 -12.22
C GLY A 469 -14.39 -16.63 -11.55
N ARG A 470 -13.25 -16.71 -10.85
CA ARG A 470 -12.87 -17.88 -10.02
C ARG A 470 -13.81 -18.05 -8.82
N ILE A 471 -14.32 -16.94 -8.28
CA ILE A 471 -15.37 -16.92 -7.25
C ILE A 471 -16.68 -16.45 -7.89
N ARG A 472 -17.73 -17.29 -7.80
CA ARG A 472 -19.07 -16.95 -8.29
C ARG A 472 -19.79 -16.03 -7.31
N THR A 473 -20.73 -15.23 -7.82
CA THR A 473 -21.51 -14.26 -7.03
C THR A 473 -22.32 -14.87 -5.88
N GLN A 474 -22.69 -16.15 -5.99
CA GLN A 474 -23.37 -16.92 -4.96
C GLN A 474 -22.44 -17.43 -3.85
N ASP A 475 -21.13 -17.52 -4.11
CA ASP A 475 -20.15 -18.10 -3.20
C ASP A 475 -19.32 -17.03 -2.46
N LEU A 476 -19.63 -15.74 -2.66
CA LEU A 476 -18.81 -14.60 -2.20
C LEU A 476 -18.45 -14.69 -0.71
N ASN A 477 -19.44 -14.86 0.16
CA ASN A 477 -19.21 -14.80 1.60
C ASN A 477 -18.35 -15.95 2.10
N CYS A 478 -18.72 -17.19 1.74
CA CYS A 478 -17.97 -18.35 2.18
C CYS A 478 -16.59 -18.44 1.52
N ALA A 479 -16.41 -17.92 0.30
CA ALA A 479 -15.09 -17.81 -0.30
C ALA A 479 -14.19 -16.83 0.47
N TYR A 480 -14.73 -15.70 0.92
CA TYR A 480 -13.98 -14.75 1.75
C TYR A 480 -13.58 -15.36 3.09
N TRP A 481 -14.50 -16.05 3.78
CA TRP A 481 -14.18 -16.73 5.04
C TRP A 481 -13.15 -17.85 4.87
N ARG A 482 -13.19 -18.61 3.77
CA ARG A 482 -12.15 -19.59 3.45
C ARG A 482 -10.78 -18.95 3.22
N LEU A 483 -10.71 -17.74 2.67
CA LEU A 483 -9.45 -17.00 2.54
C LEU A 483 -8.95 -16.48 3.90
N GLN A 484 -9.87 -15.99 4.75
CA GLN A 484 -9.55 -15.54 6.11
C GLN A 484 -9.01 -16.68 6.98
N ASP A 485 -9.66 -17.84 6.93
CA ASP A 485 -9.19 -19.05 7.61
C ASP A 485 -7.82 -19.48 7.05
N LYS A 486 -7.69 -19.68 5.73
CA LYS A 486 -6.46 -20.20 5.11
C LYS A 486 -5.21 -19.36 5.39
N TYR A 487 -5.32 -18.03 5.32
CA TYR A 487 -4.13 -17.17 5.36
C TYR A 487 -3.97 -16.37 6.65
N ALA A 488 -5.02 -16.23 7.46
CA ALA A 488 -4.97 -15.45 8.70
C ALA A 488 -5.43 -16.24 9.95
N GLY A 489 -6.05 -17.41 9.81
CA GLY A 489 -6.59 -18.13 10.96
C GLY A 489 -7.66 -17.31 11.67
N VAL A 490 -8.56 -16.75 10.88
CA VAL A 490 -9.64 -15.89 11.34
C VAL A 490 -10.99 -16.47 10.93
N GLN A 491 -11.91 -16.55 11.88
CA GLN A 491 -13.25 -17.08 11.68
C GLN A 491 -14.34 -16.06 12.08
N PRO A 492 -15.57 -16.15 11.54
CA PRO A 492 -16.65 -15.30 12.00
C PRO A 492 -17.03 -15.66 13.46
N PRO A 493 -17.51 -14.70 14.27
CA PRO A 493 -17.91 -14.95 15.66
C PRO A 493 -19.24 -15.70 15.80
N ILE A 494 -19.94 -15.93 14.68
CA ILE A 494 -21.21 -16.63 14.57
C ILE A 494 -21.28 -17.33 13.21
N TRP A 495 -22.09 -18.37 13.08
CA TRP A 495 -22.37 -19.03 11.81
C TRP A 495 -22.86 -18.03 10.75
N ARG A 496 -22.28 -18.11 9.56
CA ARG A 496 -22.64 -17.29 8.40
C ARG A 496 -23.15 -18.16 7.26
N THR A 497 -23.84 -17.53 6.32
CA THR A 497 -24.41 -18.18 5.16
C THR A 497 -23.84 -17.59 3.87
N MET A 498 -24.15 -18.22 2.74
CA MET A 498 -23.87 -17.67 1.41
C MET A 498 -24.66 -16.39 1.08
N LYS A 499 -25.76 -16.12 1.79
CA LYS A 499 -26.59 -14.92 1.57
C LYS A 499 -25.99 -13.67 2.22
N ASP A 500 -25.19 -13.84 3.26
CA ASP A 500 -24.49 -12.75 3.94
C ASP A 500 -23.40 -12.12 3.03
N PHE A 501 -22.86 -10.97 3.43
CA PHE A 501 -21.71 -10.34 2.76
C PHE A 501 -20.83 -9.58 3.77
N ASP A 502 -19.85 -10.28 4.32
CA ASP A 502 -19.20 -9.91 5.60
C ASP A 502 -17.84 -9.22 5.44
N MET A 503 -17.56 -8.62 4.28
CA MET A 503 -16.25 -8.02 4.00
C MET A 503 -15.85 -7.02 5.09
N ASP A 504 -14.58 -7.04 5.50
CA ASP A 504 -14.09 -6.17 6.55
C ASP A 504 -13.99 -4.70 6.09
N TYR A 505 -13.96 -3.74 7.01
CA TYR A 505 -13.91 -2.32 6.64
C TYR A 505 -12.62 -1.91 5.89
N ARG A 506 -11.51 -2.65 6.05
CA ARG A 506 -10.26 -2.43 5.31
C ARG A 506 -10.38 -2.94 3.87
N PHE A 507 -11.20 -3.95 3.60
CA PHE A 507 -11.55 -4.36 2.24
C PHE A 507 -12.10 -3.16 1.45
N TYR A 508 -13.16 -2.52 1.95
CA TYR A 508 -13.78 -1.36 1.28
C TYR A 508 -12.81 -0.18 1.10
N ARG A 509 -11.94 0.08 2.09
CA ARG A 509 -10.88 1.11 1.97
C ARG A 509 -9.87 0.77 0.87
N GLY A 510 -9.54 -0.50 0.71
CA GLY A 510 -8.56 -0.99 -0.26
C GLY A 510 -9.13 -1.29 -1.65
N LEU A 511 -10.42 -1.00 -1.92
CA LEU A 511 -11.00 -1.06 -3.26
C LEU A 511 -10.58 0.13 -4.13
N ASN A 512 -10.16 1.24 -3.53
CA ASN A 512 -9.65 2.38 -4.28
C ASN A 512 -8.34 2.00 -4.97
N PRO A 513 -8.23 2.06 -6.31
CA PRO A 513 -6.99 1.73 -7.03
C PRO A 513 -5.75 2.50 -6.53
N ASP A 514 -5.92 3.78 -6.14
CA ASP A 514 -4.81 4.62 -5.66
C ASP A 514 -4.29 4.22 -4.27
N GLN A 515 -5.12 3.50 -3.50
CA GLN A 515 -4.87 3.05 -2.13
C GLN A 515 -5.14 1.54 -1.98
N SER A 516 -4.91 0.78 -3.05
CA SER A 516 -5.31 -0.61 -3.16
C SER A 516 -4.63 -1.51 -2.13
N ASN A 517 -5.25 -2.64 -1.83
CA ASN A 517 -4.62 -3.64 -0.98
C ASN A 517 -3.32 -4.18 -1.59
N THR A 518 -3.23 -4.32 -2.91
CA THR A 518 -1.96 -4.66 -3.59
C THR A 518 -0.87 -3.64 -3.28
N LYS A 519 -1.17 -2.35 -3.39
CA LYS A 519 -0.21 -1.27 -3.12
C LYS A 519 0.31 -1.32 -1.69
N LYS A 520 -0.56 -1.58 -0.71
CA LYS A 520 -0.18 -1.70 0.71
C LYS A 520 0.69 -2.94 0.96
N PHE A 521 0.32 -4.08 0.38
CA PHE A 521 1.12 -5.29 0.46
C PHE A 521 2.53 -5.04 -0.07
N ILE A 522 2.65 -4.44 -1.26
CA ILE A 522 3.95 -4.15 -1.88
C ILE A 522 4.73 -3.10 -1.10
N SER A 523 4.08 -2.07 -0.58
CA SER A 523 4.71 -1.06 0.28
C SER A 523 5.37 -1.71 1.50
N GLU A 524 4.67 -2.62 2.18
CA GLU A 524 5.19 -3.26 3.38
C GLU A 524 6.35 -4.20 3.06
N ILE A 525 6.18 -5.13 2.10
CA ILE A 525 7.21 -6.12 1.76
C ILE A 525 8.47 -5.45 1.20
N LEU A 526 8.32 -4.56 0.21
CA LEU A 526 9.46 -3.82 -0.33
C LEU A 526 10.06 -2.87 0.71
N GLY A 527 9.25 -2.32 1.61
CA GLY A 527 9.73 -1.48 2.71
C GLY A 527 10.77 -2.22 3.56
N PHE A 528 10.50 -3.46 3.95
CA PHE A 528 11.48 -4.28 4.68
C PHE A 528 12.68 -4.72 3.81
N GLN A 529 12.49 -4.98 2.51
CA GLN A 529 13.62 -5.30 1.60
C GLN A 529 14.56 -4.10 1.39
N PHE A 530 14.01 -2.90 1.19
CA PHE A 530 14.78 -1.66 1.08
C PHE A 530 15.43 -1.29 2.40
N TYR A 531 14.71 -1.39 3.52
CA TYR A 531 15.27 -1.18 4.85
C TYR A 531 16.47 -2.08 5.09
N ARG A 532 16.34 -3.38 4.83
CA ARG A 532 17.45 -4.34 4.90
C ARG A 532 18.64 -3.89 4.07
N SER A 533 18.43 -3.53 2.80
CA SER A 533 19.53 -3.13 1.92
C SER A 533 20.22 -1.84 2.39
N PHE A 534 19.45 -0.82 2.76
CA PHE A 534 20.03 0.44 3.25
C PHE A 534 20.79 0.27 4.56
N CYS A 535 20.33 -0.64 5.41
CA CYS A 535 21.02 -0.99 6.65
C CYS A 535 22.33 -1.77 6.41
N LEU A 536 22.38 -2.63 5.39
CA LEU A 536 23.63 -3.25 4.94
C LEU A 536 24.58 -2.19 4.38
N ALA A 537 24.09 -1.29 3.54
CA ALA A 537 24.88 -0.23 2.92
C ALA A 537 25.42 0.78 3.95
N SER A 538 24.68 1.06 5.01
CA SER A 538 25.11 1.95 6.10
C SER A 538 26.05 1.27 7.09
N GLY A 539 26.24 -0.05 7.00
CA GLY A 539 27.01 -0.83 7.96
C GLY A 539 26.35 -0.97 9.33
N GLN A 540 25.09 -0.54 9.49
CA GLN A 540 24.33 -0.65 10.74
C GLN A 540 23.56 -1.96 10.89
N TYR A 541 23.56 -2.80 9.87
CA TYR A 541 23.09 -4.17 9.96
C TYR A 541 24.17 -5.13 9.45
N LYS A 542 24.44 -6.17 10.24
CA LYS A 542 25.29 -7.30 9.85
C LYS A 542 24.54 -8.59 10.15
N PRO A 543 24.21 -9.40 9.13
CA PRO A 543 23.48 -10.64 9.36
C PRO A 543 24.20 -11.56 10.36
N GLY A 544 23.49 -11.97 11.42
CA GLY A 544 24.03 -12.84 12.47
C GLY A 544 24.81 -12.13 13.58
N ASP A 545 24.86 -10.79 13.58
CA ASP A 545 25.52 -10.00 14.63
C ASP A 545 24.49 -9.30 15.53
N ASP A 546 24.44 -9.67 16.80
CA ASP A 546 23.48 -9.14 17.78
C ASP A 546 23.76 -7.68 18.17
N ILE A 547 24.97 -7.16 17.90
CA ILE A 547 25.33 -5.75 18.12
C ILE A 547 24.76 -4.87 16.99
N TYR A 548 24.67 -5.41 15.78
CA TYR A 548 24.14 -4.74 14.60
C TYR A 548 22.90 -5.46 14.06
N PRO A 549 21.81 -5.60 14.82
CA PRO A 549 20.63 -6.30 14.37
C PRO A 549 19.76 -5.38 13.50
N LEU A 550 19.02 -5.97 12.56
CA LEU A 550 18.25 -5.21 11.58
C LEU A 550 17.23 -4.28 12.25
N HIS A 551 16.54 -4.73 13.30
CA HIS A 551 15.47 -3.98 13.96
C HIS A 551 15.90 -2.71 14.70
N ASN A 552 17.21 -2.51 14.91
CA ASN A 552 17.77 -1.31 15.54
C ASN A 552 18.62 -0.47 14.58
N CYS A 553 18.60 -0.76 13.28
CA CYS A 553 19.35 0.01 12.30
C CYS A 553 18.76 1.42 12.12
N ASP A 554 19.61 2.45 12.26
CA ASP A 554 19.32 3.84 11.90
C ASP A 554 20.33 4.32 10.86
N PHE A 555 19.95 4.29 9.58
CA PHE A 555 20.85 4.72 8.50
C PHE A 555 20.95 6.25 8.34
N TYR A 556 20.51 7.06 9.31
CA TYR A 556 20.80 8.50 9.35
C TYR A 556 22.31 8.77 9.14
N ASP A 557 22.64 9.85 8.43
CA ASP A 557 24.00 10.22 7.99
C ASP A 557 24.69 9.27 6.99
N SER A 558 24.09 8.14 6.59
CA SER A 558 24.69 7.26 5.58
C SER A 558 24.48 7.78 4.15
N LYS A 559 25.56 8.25 3.53
CA LYS A 559 25.56 8.71 2.13
C LYS A 559 25.43 7.55 1.15
N GLU A 560 25.84 6.34 1.57
CA GLU A 560 25.73 5.11 0.81
C GLU A 560 24.26 4.70 0.67
N ALA A 561 23.50 4.67 1.78
CA ALA A 561 22.07 4.44 1.76
C ALA A 561 21.34 5.52 0.95
N GLY A 562 21.71 6.79 1.15
CA GLY A 562 21.14 7.91 0.40
C GLY A 562 21.40 7.85 -1.11
N LYS A 563 22.59 7.36 -1.52
CA LYS A 563 22.91 7.14 -2.94
C LYS A 563 21.96 6.12 -3.57
N LEU A 564 21.73 4.98 -2.92
CA LEU A 564 20.80 3.95 -3.40
C LEU A 564 19.37 4.49 -3.51
N MET A 565 18.90 5.20 -2.48
CA MET A 565 17.57 5.82 -2.46
C MET A 565 17.41 6.84 -3.61
N ARG A 566 18.40 7.72 -3.80
CA ARG A 566 18.40 8.72 -4.88
C ARG A 566 18.39 8.08 -6.26
N GLU A 567 19.21 7.07 -6.51
CA GLU A 567 19.30 6.38 -7.80
C GLU A 567 17.96 5.75 -8.18
N MET A 568 17.26 5.12 -7.23
CA MET A 568 15.91 4.61 -7.48
C MET A 568 14.90 5.73 -7.79
N MET A 569 14.93 6.81 -7.01
CA MET A 569 13.98 7.92 -7.17
C MET A 569 14.15 8.63 -8.54
N GLN A 570 15.39 8.80 -9.01
CA GLN A 570 15.69 9.46 -10.29
C GLN A 570 15.19 8.69 -11.51
N LEU A 571 15.02 7.38 -11.40
CA LEU A 571 14.59 6.56 -12.52
C LEU A 571 13.10 6.62 -12.78
N GLY A 572 12.28 6.95 -11.77
CA GLY A 572 10.83 6.90 -11.88
C GLY A 572 10.37 5.60 -12.55
N ALA A 573 9.51 5.71 -13.57
CA ALA A 573 9.04 4.58 -14.35
C ALA A 573 9.82 4.38 -15.66
N THR A 574 11.10 4.80 -15.75
CA THR A 574 11.92 4.59 -16.96
C THR A 574 12.37 3.14 -17.16
N LYS A 575 12.37 2.32 -16.11
CA LYS A 575 12.73 0.89 -16.13
C LYS A 575 11.65 0.04 -15.46
N HIS A 576 11.74 -1.27 -15.66
CA HIS A 576 10.92 -2.24 -14.95
C HIS A 576 11.23 -2.17 -13.44
N TRP A 577 10.21 -2.24 -12.58
CA TRP A 577 10.37 -2.01 -11.13
C TRP A 577 11.36 -2.98 -10.47
N ARG A 578 11.44 -4.24 -10.95
CA ARG A 578 12.46 -5.21 -10.50
C ARG A 578 13.88 -4.79 -10.84
N ASP A 579 14.10 -4.15 -11.99
CA ASP A 579 15.43 -3.63 -12.34
C ASP A 579 15.78 -2.46 -11.42
N VAL A 580 14.79 -1.62 -11.10
CA VAL A 580 14.94 -0.52 -10.13
C VAL A 580 15.30 -1.04 -8.74
N MET A 581 14.57 -2.05 -8.27
CA MET A 581 14.81 -2.72 -6.98
C MET A 581 16.18 -3.42 -6.94
N GLU A 582 16.58 -4.11 -8.00
CA GLU A 582 17.84 -4.88 -8.04
C GLU A 582 19.07 -3.97 -7.90
N MET A 583 19.05 -2.77 -8.48
CA MET A 583 20.17 -1.83 -8.31
C MET A 583 20.38 -1.43 -6.84
N ALA A 584 19.30 -1.40 -6.05
CA ALA A 584 19.39 -1.04 -4.64
C ALA A 584 19.58 -2.24 -3.72
N THR A 585 19.05 -3.42 -4.06
CA THR A 585 18.99 -4.56 -3.15
C THR A 585 19.88 -5.73 -3.56
N GLY A 586 20.32 -5.78 -4.82
CA GLY A 586 20.93 -6.96 -5.43
C GLY A 586 19.93 -8.09 -5.71
N GLU A 587 18.62 -7.87 -5.49
CA GLU A 587 17.57 -8.89 -5.60
C GLU A 587 16.53 -8.47 -6.65
N ARG A 588 16.04 -9.43 -7.45
CA ARG A 588 14.93 -9.21 -8.41
C ARG A 588 13.58 -9.75 -7.93
N LYS A 589 13.59 -10.57 -6.89
CA LYS A 589 12.42 -11.26 -6.36
C LYS A 589 11.84 -10.46 -5.19
N LEU A 590 10.51 -10.33 -5.17
CA LEU A 590 9.79 -9.91 -3.97
C LEU A 590 9.95 -11.00 -2.90
N SER A 591 10.36 -10.65 -1.68
CA SER A 591 10.66 -11.63 -0.63
C SER A 591 10.31 -11.15 0.77
N GLY A 592 9.81 -12.06 1.60
CA GLY A 592 9.57 -11.86 3.03
C GLY A 592 10.84 -11.88 3.89
N ARG A 593 12.03 -12.09 3.31
CA ARG A 593 13.30 -12.21 4.03
C ARG A 593 13.58 -11.02 4.96
N GLY A 594 13.33 -9.78 4.51
CA GLY A 594 13.55 -8.59 5.33
C GLY A 594 12.67 -8.59 6.59
N ILE A 595 11.43 -9.08 6.51
CA ILE A 595 10.52 -9.25 7.64
C ILE A 595 11.07 -10.31 8.59
N LEU A 596 11.44 -11.49 8.06
CA LEU A 596 11.97 -12.59 8.87
C LEU A 596 13.24 -12.20 9.63
N GLU A 597 14.18 -11.49 8.99
CA GLU A 597 15.41 -11.01 9.64
C GLU A 597 15.13 -9.91 10.67
N TYR A 598 14.18 -9.00 10.40
CA TYR A 598 13.80 -7.95 11.34
C TYR A 598 13.18 -8.53 12.62
N PHE A 599 12.31 -9.53 12.48
CA PHE A 599 11.59 -10.16 13.58
C PHE A 599 12.25 -11.44 14.13
N ALA A 600 13.47 -11.78 13.71
CA ALA A 600 14.14 -13.01 14.13
C ALA A 600 14.24 -13.19 15.67
N PRO A 601 14.55 -12.15 16.47
CA PRO A 601 14.56 -12.29 17.93
C PRO A 601 13.17 -12.61 18.48
N LEU A 602 12.13 -11.94 17.95
CA LEU A 602 10.74 -12.21 18.33
C LEU A 602 10.31 -13.62 17.95
N PHE A 603 10.70 -14.09 16.77
CA PHE A 603 10.36 -15.44 16.31
C PHE A 603 10.94 -16.50 17.26
N THR A 604 12.19 -16.34 17.65
CA THR A 604 12.87 -17.23 18.61
C THR A 604 12.14 -17.23 19.94
N TRP A 605 11.85 -16.05 20.49
CA TRP A 605 11.12 -15.92 21.74
C TRP A 605 9.71 -16.53 21.68
N LEU A 606 8.96 -16.30 20.60
CA LEU A 606 7.61 -16.86 20.45
C LEU A 606 7.63 -18.38 20.45
N LYS A 607 8.58 -19.01 19.75
CA LYS A 607 8.74 -20.47 19.73
C LYS A 607 9.00 -21.03 21.12
N GLU A 608 9.96 -20.46 21.84
CA GLU A 608 10.31 -20.88 23.20
C GLU A 608 9.13 -20.68 24.14
N ARG A 609 8.45 -19.54 24.04
CA ARG A 609 7.32 -19.20 24.90
C ARG A 609 6.11 -20.10 24.64
N ASN A 610 5.77 -20.35 23.38
CA ASN A 610 4.69 -21.26 23.02
C ASN A 610 5.00 -22.68 23.48
N GLN A 611 6.25 -23.13 23.34
CA GLN A 611 6.68 -24.44 23.85
C GLN A 611 6.55 -24.53 25.38
N GLN A 612 6.97 -23.50 26.13
CA GLN A 612 6.84 -23.46 27.60
C GLN A 612 5.38 -23.47 28.07
N LEU A 613 4.48 -22.90 27.28
CA LEU A 613 3.05 -22.84 27.57
C LEU A 613 2.27 -24.01 26.98
N GLU A 614 2.96 -24.97 26.33
CA GLU A 614 2.35 -26.12 25.64
C GLU A 614 1.29 -25.69 24.60
N ILE A 615 1.52 -24.56 23.91
CA ILE A 615 0.63 -24.02 22.88
C ILE A 615 1.05 -24.57 21.51
N GLU A 616 0.12 -25.21 20.81
CA GLU A 616 0.33 -25.64 19.43
C GLU A 616 0.17 -24.48 18.44
N HIS A 617 1.10 -24.38 17.48
CA HIS A 617 1.05 -23.33 16.46
C HIS A 617 0.20 -23.72 15.25
N GLY A 618 -0.35 -22.73 14.56
CA GLY A 618 -1.30 -22.96 13.47
C GLY A 618 -2.72 -23.17 14.00
N TRP A 619 -3.64 -23.47 13.10
CA TRP A 619 -5.05 -23.66 13.42
C TRP A 619 -5.69 -24.69 12.47
N ASP A 620 -6.67 -25.41 13.00
CA ASP A 620 -7.51 -26.31 12.23
C ASP A 620 -8.61 -25.53 11.52
N ALA A 621 -8.80 -25.86 10.25
CA ALA A 621 -9.80 -25.23 9.41
C ALA A 621 -11.20 -25.65 9.87
N GLU A 622 -12.02 -24.68 10.29
CA GLU A 622 -13.42 -24.88 10.60
C GLU A 622 -14.29 -24.12 9.59
N ASP A 623 -15.10 -24.83 8.81
CA ASP A 623 -15.98 -24.20 7.83
C ASP A 623 -17.20 -23.60 8.53
N MET A 624 -17.05 -22.36 9.00
CA MET A 624 -18.09 -21.58 9.69
C MET A 624 -19.05 -20.85 8.74
N CYS A 625 -19.04 -21.19 7.44
CA CYS A 625 -19.93 -20.61 6.44
C CYS A 625 -20.67 -21.69 5.62
N ARG A 626 -21.99 -21.77 5.77
CA ARG A 626 -22.81 -22.80 5.13
C ARG A 626 -23.62 -22.27 3.95
N LYS A 627 -24.17 -23.19 3.15
CA LYS A 627 -25.11 -22.85 2.07
C LYS A 627 -26.40 -22.25 2.63
N GLU A 628 -26.93 -22.85 3.70
CA GLU A 628 -28.16 -22.47 4.41
C GLU A 628 -27.97 -22.59 5.92
#